data_AF-A0A7Y4R354-F1
#
_entry.id   AF-A0A7Y4R354-F1
#
_cell.length_a   1.000
_cell.length_b   1.000
_cell.length_c   1.000
_cell.angle_alpha   90.00
_cell.angle_beta   90.00
_cell.angle_gamma   90.00
#
_symmetry.space_group_name_H-M   'P 1'
#
loop_
_entity.id
_entity.type
_entity.pdbx_description
1 polymer ?
#
loop_
_entity_poly.entity_id
_entity_poly.type
_entity_poly.pdbx_seq_one_letter_code
_entity_poly.pdbx_strand_id
1 'polypeptide(L)'
;MANNGTSQGAPWPMPKFRFSVDWGNVQTNISFQEVSGLDAETQIIEYRDSNSPIFSTVKMPGIAKYGNVTMKRGIFANDNLFWKWYSQIKMNTIQRQTVVIKLLDQTGATVVT
;
A
#
# COMPACT_ATOMS: atom_id res chain seq x y z
N MET A 1 -4.19 -13.61 29.85
CA MET A 1 -5.66 -13.74 29.82
C MET A 1 -6.07 -13.78 28.35
N ALA A 2 -6.55 -14.93 27.83
CA ALA A 2 -6.95 -15.06 26.43
C ALA A 2 -8.33 -14.41 26.21
N ASN A 3 -8.47 -13.55 25.19
CA ASN A 3 -9.73 -12.89 24.84
C ASN A 3 -10.71 -13.91 24.23
N ASN A 4 -11.96 -13.89 24.71
CA ASN A 4 -13.03 -14.85 24.41
C ASN A 4 -13.73 -14.65 23.04
N GLY A 5 -13.08 -14.00 22.06
CA GLY A 5 -13.52 -13.94 20.65
C GLY A 5 -14.80 -13.15 20.36
N THR A 6 -15.48 -12.61 21.36
CA THR A 6 -16.79 -11.94 21.23
C THR A 6 -16.71 -10.42 21.02
N SER A 7 -15.54 -9.81 21.20
CA SER A 7 -15.31 -8.39 20.96
C SER A 7 -14.03 -8.21 20.15
N GLN A 8 -14.13 -7.50 19.01
CA GLN A 8 -13.02 -7.16 18.14
C GLN A 8 -12.17 -6.06 18.80
N GLY A 9 -11.40 -6.46 19.80
CA GLY A 9 -10.40 -5.66 20.49
C GLY A 9 -9.26 -6.59 20.93
N ALA A 10 -8.19 -6.65 20.12
CA ALA A 10 -6.96 -7.48 20.21
C ALA A 10 -7.04 -8.93 19.67
N PRO A 11 -5.90 -9.58 19.32
CA PRO A 11 -4.78 -9.21 18.44
C PRO A 11 -4.78 -10.11 17.18
N TRP A 12 -5.97 -10.49 16.68
CA TRP A 12 -6.08 -11.44 15.59
C TRP A 12 -5.69 -10.81 14.25
N PRO A 13 -4.89 -11.50 13.40
CA PRO A 13 -4.53 -10.97 12.10
C PRO A 13 -5.80 -10.77 11.27
N MET A 14 -5.92 -9.60 10.68
CA MET A 14 -7.07 -9.27 9.87
C MET A 14 -7.04 -10.02 8.53
N PRO A 15 -8.20 -10.44 8.03
CA PRO A 15 -8.28 -11.06 6.71
C PRO A 15 -7.98 -10.04 5.61
N LYS A 16 -7.14 -10.44 4.65
CA LYS A 16 -6.73 -9.61 3.49
C LYS A 16 -7.77 -9.50 2.36
N PHE A 17 -8.96 -10.09 2.50
CA PHE A 17 -9.94 -10.17 1.42
C PHE A 17 -10.96 -9.02 1.43
N ARG A 18 -11.06 -8.25 2.52
CA ARG A 18 -12.06 -7.18 2.65
C ARG A 18 -11.39 -5.82 2.73
N PHE A 19 -11.26 -5.17 1.58
CA PHE A 19 -10.65 -3.87 1.48
C PHE A 19 -11.39 -3.02 0.44
N SER A 20 -11.30 -1.70 0.57
CA SER A 20 -11.76 -0.75 -0.45
C SER A 20 -10.62 0.16 -0.86
N VAL A 21 -10.68 0.64 -2.10
CA VAL A 21 -9.66 1.53 -2.65
C VAL A 21 -10.33 2.81 -3.10
N ASP A 22 -9.80 3.94 -2.64
CA ASP A 22 -10.18 5.26 -3.14
C ASP A 22 -9.12 5.74 -4.14
N TRP A 23 -9.58 6.25 -5.28
CA TRP A 23 -8.74 6.73 -6.37
C TRP A 23 -8.90 8.25 -6.54
N GLY A 24 -7.99 8.98 -5.90
CA GLY A 24 -8.00 10.43 -5.86
C GLY A 24 -9.34 10.99 -5.38
N ASN A 25 -9.75 12.12 -5.96
CA ASN A 25 -11.07 12.71 -5.71
C ASN A 25 -12.13 12.23 -6.71
N VAL A 26 -11.77 11.30 -7.60
CA VAL A 26 -12.61 10.93 -8.74
C VAL A 26 -13.59 9.83 -8.34
N GLN A 27 -13.15 8.87 -7.54
CA GLN A 27 -14.01 7.77 -7.14
C GLN A 27 -13.59 7.15 -5.81
N THR A 28 -14.58 6.96 -4.94
CA THR A 28 -14.44 6.32 -3.64
C THR A 28 -15.02 4.90 -3.68
N ASN A 29 -14.49 4.01 -2.85
CA ASN A 29 -14.94 2.62 -2.69
C ASN A 29 -14.92 1.78 -3.97
N ILE A 30 -13.82 1.83 -4.72
CA ILE A 30 -13.62 0.95 -5.87
C ILE A 30 -13.25 -0.45 -5.38
N SER A 31 -13.95 -1.45 -5.90
CA SER A 31 -13.67 -2.86 -5.64
C SER A 31 -12.58 -3.38 -6.56
N PHE A 32 -11.50 -3.91 -5.97
CA PHE A 32 -10.44 -4.63 -6.68
C PHE A 32 -10.42 -6.09 -6.21
N GLN A 33 -9.94 -6.96 -7.10
CA GLN A 33 -9.74 -8.38 -6.78
C GLN A 33 -8.47 -8.58 -5.95
N GLU A 34 -7.42 -7.83 -6.26
CA GLU A 34 -6.12 -7.96 -5.62
C GLU A 34 -5.38 -6.62 -5.66
N VAL A 35 -4.68 -6.30 -4.57
CA VAL A 35 -3.71 -5.20 -4.51
C VAL A 35 -2.41 -5.72 -3.91
N SER A 36 -1.29 -5.44 -4.56
CA SER A 36 0.04 -5.91 -4.16
C SER A 36 1.12 -4.85 -4.42
N GLY A 37 2.31 -5.04 -3.85
CA GLY A 37 3.46 -4.15 -4.05
C GLY A 37 3.50 -2.91 -3.16
N LEU A 38 2.80 -2.94 -2.00
CA LEU A 38 2.88 -1.92 -0.96
C LEU A 38 4.09 -2.15 -0.06
N ASP A 39 5.26 -2.17 -0.69
CA ASP A 39 6.53 -2.44 -0.03
C ASP A 39 7.33 -1.15 0.06
N ALA A 40 7.86 -0.87 1.25
CA ALA A 40 8.76 0.22 1.51
C ALA A 40 10.04 -0.35 2.12
N GLU A 41 11.15 -0.17 1.43
CA GLU A 41 12.46 -0.69 1.83
C GLU A 41 13.43 0.46 2.04
N THR A 42 14.14 0.48 3.16
CA THR A 42 15.25 1.43 3.36
C THR A 42 16.55 0.75 2.99
N GLN A 43 17.26 1.30 2.01
CA GLN A 43 18.56 0.76 1.63
C GLN A 43 19.56 0.93 2.78
N ILE A 44 20.34 -0.11 3.08
CA ILE A 44 21.36 -0.04 4.12
C ILE A 44 22.67 0.44 3.49
N ILE A 45 23.24 1.51 4.05
CA ILE A 45 24.59 1.96 3.73
C ILE A 45 25.52 1.34 4.76
N GLU A 46 26.48 0.54 4.29
CA GLU A 46 27.49 -0.07 5.15
C GLU A 46 28.80 0.72 5.06
N TYR A 47 29.31 1.14 6.21
CA TYR A 47 30.57 1.87 6.30
C TYR A 47 31.46 1.25 7.36
N ARG A 48 32.76 1.15 7.06
CA ARG A 48 33.79 0.78 8.04
C ARG A 48 34.90 1.82 7.99
N ASP A 49 35.16 2.41 9.15
CA ASP A 49 36.34 3.23 9.35
C ASP A 49 37.58 2.32 9.45
N SER A 50 38.66 2.70 8.79
CA SER A 50 39.94 1.98 8.76
C SER A 50 40.53 1.79 10.15
N ASN A 51 40.29 2.73 11.07
CA ASN A 51 40.82 2.72 12.43
C ASN A 51 39.81 2.23 13.49
N SER A 52 38.72 1.56 13.08
CA SER A 52 37.73 1.05 14.03
C SER A 52 38.26 -0.16 14.82
N PRO A 53 38.23 -0.14 16.17
CA PRO A 53 38.60 -1.31 16.99
C PRO A 53 37.57 -2.44 16.90
N ILE A 54 36.35 -2.13 16.45
CA ILE A 54 35.29 -3.10 16.24
C ILE A 54 35.40 -3.64 14.82
N PHE A 55 35.48 -4.96 14.68
CA PHE A 55 35.71 -5.65 13.40
C PHE A 55 34.44 -5.81 12.54
N SER A 56 33.41 -4.99 12.74
CA SER A 56 32.14 -5.03 11.99
C SER A 56 31.88 -3.72 11.24
N THR A 57 31.09 -3.78 10.16
CA THR A 57 30.59 -2.60 9.45
C THR A 57 29.46 -1.93 10.24
N VAL A 58 29.42 -0.60 10.22
CA VAL A 58 28.27 0.17 10.74
C VAL A 58 27.22 0.25 9.65
N LYS A 59 25.98 -0.11 9.98
CA LYS A 59 24.82 -0.03 9.09
C LYS A 59 24.07 1.27 9.36
N MET A 60 23.97 2.13 8.36
CA MET A 60 23.20 3.38 8.43
C MET A 60 22.00 3.30 7.47
N PRO A 61 20.82 3.81 7.85
CA PRO A 61 19.67 3.89 6.95
C PRO A 61 19.97 4.90 5.83
N GLY A 62 19.86 4.45 4.58
CA GLY A 62 20.04 5.24 3.38
C GLY A 62 18.72 5.67 2.76
N ILE A 63 18.67 5.69 1.42
CA ILE A 63 17.52 6.16 0.66
C ILE A 63 16.37 5.15 0.76
N ALA A 64 15.15 5.65 1.01
CA ALA A 64 13.93 4.85 0.95
C ALA A 64 13.55 4.53 -0.50
N LYS A 65 13.34 3.26 -0.79
CA LYS A 65 12.79 2.75 -2.05
C LYS A 65 11.36 2.32 -1.83
N TYR A 66 10.50 2.72 -2.76
CA TYR A 66 9.10 2.34 -2.77
C TYR A 66 8.86 1.40 -3.95
N GLY A 67 8.17 0.29 -3.70
CA GLY A 67 7.77 -0.66 -4.72
C GLY A 67 6.71 -0.09 -5.66
N ASN A 68 6.49 -0.79 -6.78
CA ASN A 68 5.41 -0.48 -7.70
C ASN A 68 4.11 -1.15 -7.22
N VAL A 69 3.06 -0.37 -7.03
CA VAL A 69 1.74 -0.90 -6.66
C VAL A 69 1.06 -1.50 -7.88
N THR A 70 0.63 -2.76 -7.77
CA THR A 70 -0.13 -3.47 -8.79
C THR A 70 -1.53 -3.77 -8.29
N MET A 71 -2.54 -3.48 -9.12
CA MET A 71 -3.95 -3.69 -8.79
C MET A 71 -4.63 -4.48 -9.91
N LYS A 72 -5.42 -5.49 -9.53
CA LYS A 72 -6.22 -6.28 -10.47
C LYS A 72 -7.69 -6.07 -10.18
N ARG A 73 -8.48 -5.85 -11.24
CA ARG A 73 -9.94 -5.70 -11.15
C ARG A 73 -10.62 -6.40 -12.32
N GLY A 74 -11.88 -6.76 -12.13
CA GLY A 74 -12.75 -7.17 -13.21
C GLY A 74 -13.07 -6.00 -14.16
N ILE A 75 -13.34 -6.32 -15.42
CA ILE A 75 -13.82 -5.35 -16.41
C ILE A 75 -15.35 -5.38 -16.38
N PHE A 76 -15.97 -4.24 -16.09
CA PHE A 76 -17.42 -4.08 -16.13
C PHE A 76 -17.85 -3.33 -17.39
N ALA A 77 -18.99 -3.72 -17.97
CA ALA A 77 -19.59 -2.98 -19.08
C ALA A 77 -19.91 -1.55 -18.60
N ASN A 78 -19.41 -0.54 -19.32
CA ASN A 78 -19.50 0.90 -19.03
C ASN A 78 -18.50 1.49 -18.01
N ASP A 79 -17.57 0.71 -17.47
CA ASP A 79 -16.52 1.23 -16.58
C ASP A 79 -15.24 1.62 -17.37
N ASN A 80 -15.23 2.88 -17.82
CA ASN A 80 -14.12 3.46 -18.59
C ASN A 80 -13.26 4.44 -17.76
N LEU A 81 -13.36 4.44 -16.43
CA LEU A 81 -12.78 5.50 -15.61
C LEU A 81 -11.24 5.50 -15.65
N PHE A 82 -10.63 4.31 -15.51
CA PHE A 82 -9.19 4.14 -15.60
C PHE A 82 -8.66 4.43 -17.00
N TRP A 83 -9.42 4.07 -18.05
CA TRP A 83 -9.07 4.40 -19.43
C TRP A 83 -9.12 5.90 -19.70
N LYS A 84 -10.10 6.60 -19.13
CA LYS A 84 -10.19 8.07 -19.20
C LYS A 84 -8.98 8.70 -18.51
N TRP A 85 -8.64 8.28 -17.30
CA TRP A 85 -7.44 8.75 -16.60
C TRP A 85 -6.16 8.46 -17.38
N TYR A 86 -6.02 7.24 -17.91
CA TYR A 86 -4.88 6.86 -18.75
C TYR A 86 -4.76 7.75 -19.99
N SER A 87 -5.88 8.08 -20.64
CA SER A 87 -5.89 8.96 -21.82
C SER A 87 -5.55 10.43 -21.53
N GLN A 88 -5.57 10.86 -20.26
CA GLN A 88 -5.13 12.21 -19.88
C GLN A 88 -3.61 12.36 -19.92
N ILE A 89 -2.87 11.25 -19.95
CA ILE A 89 -1.41 11.26 -20.05
C ILE A 89 -1.02 11.75 -21.45
N LYS A 90 -0.55 13.00 -21.54
CA LYS A 90 -0.11 13.63 -22.79
C LYS A 90 1.23 14.31 -22.59
N MET A 91 2.21 13.97 -23.43
CA MET A 91 3.53 14.63 -23.50
C MET A 91 4.14 14.89 -22.11
N ASN A 92 4.30 13.82 -21.30
CA ASN A 92 4.85 13.85 -19.94
C ASN A 92 4.03 14.60 -18.87
N THR A 93 2.85 15.14 -19.21
CA THR A 93 1.92 15.68 -18.22
C THR A 93 1.04 14.54 -17.71
N ILE A 94 1.26 14.15 -16.45
CA ILE A 94 0.50 13.09 -15.78
C ILE A 94 -0.17 13.70 -14.56
N GLN A 95 -1.49 13.57 -14.47
CA GLN A 95 -2.21 13.89 -13.24
C GLN A 95 -2.01 12.76 -12.23
N ARG A 96 -1.14 13.00 -11.25
CA ARG A 96 -0.93 12.09 -10.11
C ARG A 96 -2.21 12.04 -9.27
N GLN A 97 -2.62 10.84 -8.91
CA GLN A 97 -3.78 10.60 -8.07
C GLN A 97 -3.29 9.98 -6.76
N THR A 98 -3.80 10.47 -5.64
CA THR A 98 -3.56 9.83 -4.34
C THR A 98 -4.43 8.59 -4.25
N VAL A 99 -3.82 7.44 -4.05
CA VAL A 99 -4.55 6.17 -3.88
C VAL A 99 -4.55 5.84 -2.39
N VAL A 100 -5.73 5.54 -1.86
CA VAL A 100 -5.93 5.22 -0.44
C VAL A 100 -6.51 3.83 -0.33
N ILE A 101 -5.85 2.92 0.38
CA ILE A 101 -6.22 1.51 0.46
C ILE A 101 -6.67 1.22 1.88
N LYS A 102 -7.97 0.97 2.05
CA LYS A 102 -8.59 0.81 3.35
C LYS A 102 -8.88 -0.65 3.60
N LEU A 103 -8.35 -1.18 4.70
CA LEU A 103 -8.75 -2.49 5.20
C LEU A 103 -10.01 -2.35 6.04
N LEU A 104 -11.03 -3.16 5.75
CA LEU A 104 -12.36 -3.04 6.34
C LEU A 104 -12.64 -4.19 7.31
N ASP A 105 -13.36 -3.91 8.39
CA ASP A 105 -13.87 -4.93 9.30
C ASP A 105 -15.15 -5.61 8.78
N GLN A 106 -15.71 -6.51 9.59
CA GLN A 106 -16.98 -7.19 9.28
C GLN A 106 -18.20 -6.24 9.15
N THR A 107 -18.15 -5.08 9.81
CA THR A 107 -19.20 -4.06 9.78
C THR A 107 -19.08 -3.09 8.60
N GLY A 108 -17.93 -3.12 7.91
CA GLY A 108 -17.60 -2.20 6.81
C GLY A 108 -16.90 -0.93 7.28
N ALA A 109 -16.53 -0.84 8.56
CA ALA A 109 -15.73 0.26 9.08
C ALA A 109 -14.26 0.09 8.70
N THR A 110 -13.59 1.21 8.42
CA THR A 110 -12.15 1.24 8.14
C THR A 110 -11.35 0.99 9.41
N VAL A 111 -10.46 0.00 9.37
CA VAL A 111 -9.59 -0.36 10.49
C VAL A 111 -8.17 0.13 10.26
N VAL A 112 -7.68 0.05 9.02
CA VAL A 112 -6.33 0.46 8.61
C VAL A 112 -6.41 1.16 7.25
N THR A 113 -5.53 2.13 7.01
CA THR A 113 -5.42 2.94 5.78
C THR A 113 -3.97 3.05 5.35
#